data_AF-A0A6N3HKH9-F1
#
_entry.id   AF-A0A6N3HKH9-F1
#
_cell.length_a   1.000
_cell.length_b   1.000
_cell.length_c   1.000
_cell.angle_alpha   90.00
_cell.angle_beta   90.00
_cell.angle_gamma   90.00
#
_symmetry.space_group_name_H-M   'P 1'
#
loop_
_entity.id
_entity.type
_entity.pdbx_description
1 polymer ?
#
loop_
_entity_poly.entity_id
_entity_poly.type
_entity_poly.pdbx_seq_one_letter_code
_entity_poly.pdbx_strand_id
1 'polypeptide(L)' 'MSKDVVVILPGGKVDHVSVDDGSVKLSYKNDQRSFPDLPIEAWTLDGKEVLIARFSDLVTARETEAAIRQFY' A
#
# COMPACT_ATOMS: atom_id res chain seq x y z
N MET A 1 -7.06 -14.68 9.92
CA MET A 1 -6.86 -13.30 10.40
C MET A 1 -6.66 -12.45 9.16
N SER A 2 -7.24 -11.25 9.12
CA SER A 2 -6.98 -10.29 8.04
C SER A 2 -5.93 -9.28 8.52
N LYS A 3 -5.07 -8.83 7.61
CA LYS A 3 -4.11 -7.75 7.85
C LYS A 3 -4.47 -6.55 7.00
N ASP A 4 -4.22 -5.40 7.58
CA ASP A 4 -4.51 -4.10 6.99
C ASP A 4 -3.33 -3.66 6.13
N VAL A 5 -3.61 -3.32 4.87
CA VAL A 5 -2.60 -2.92 3.89
C VAL A 5 -2.96 -1.57 3.30
N VAL A 6 -1.99 -0.66 3.34
CA VAL A 6 -2.12 0.68 2.76
C VAL A 6 -1.68 0.62 1.29
N VAL A 7 -2.62 0.81 0.37
CA VAL A 7 -2.35 0.84 -1.07
C VAL A 7 -1.99 2.26 -1.48
N ILE A 8 -0.83 2.43 -2.07
CA ILE A 8 -0.31 3.74 -2.46
C ILE A 8 -0.25 3.80 -3.98
N LEU A 9 -1.10 4.66 -4.54
CA LEU A 9 -1.23 4.85 -5.98
C LEU A 9 -0.44 6.09 -6.44
N PRO A 10 -0.02 6.12 -7.71
CA PRO A 10 0.62 7.30 -8.29
C PRO A 10 -0.26 8.55 -8.17
N GLY A 11 0.36 9.70 -7.91
CA GLY A 11 -0.36 10.97 -7.72
C GLY A 11 -0.90 11.18 -6.32
N GLY A 12 -0.34 10.50 -5.31
CA GLY A 12 -0.65 10.72 -3.89
C GLY A 12 -2.01 10.17 -3.44
N LYS A 13 -2.64 9.31 -4.24
CA LYS A 13 -3.88 8.63 -3.84
C LYS A 13 -3.53 7.44 -2.96
N VAL A 14 -4.30 7.27 -1.88
CA VAL A 14 -4.08 6.20 -0.93
C VAL A 14 -5.42 5.51 -0.65
N ASP A 15 -5.37 4.19 -0.52
CA ASP A 15 -6.51 3.35 -0.22
C ASP A 15 -6.16 2.36 0.89
N HIS A 16 -7.17 1.83 1.56
CA HIS A 16 -6.99 0.88 2.64
C HIS A 16 -7.74 -0.41 2.33
N VAL A 17 -7.02 -1.53 2.29
CA VAL A 17 -7.59 -2.83 1.97
C VAL A 17 -7.18 -3.85 3.03
N SER A 18 -8.16 -4.60 3.51
CA SER A 18 -7.89 -5.73 4.38
C SER A 18 -7.72 -6.98 3.51
N VAL A 19 -6.57 -7.63 3.64
CA VAL A 19 -6.23 -8.86 2.91
C VAL A 19 -6.02 -10.01 3.89
N ASP A 20 -6.12 -11.24 3.39
CA ASP A 20 -5.75 -12.41 4.18
C ASP A 20 -4.28 -12.37 4.59
N ASP A 21 -4.00 -12.84 5.81
CA ASP A 21 -2.66 -12.74 6.42
C ASP A 21 -1.56 -13.40 5.56
N GLY A 22 -1.90 -14.50 4.88
CA GLY A 22 -1.01 -15.24 3.98
C GLY A 22 -0.80 -14.61 2.60
N SER A 23 -1.49 -13.52 2.26
CA SER A 23 -1.35 -12.86 0.98
C SER A 23 -0.05 -12.04 0.92
N VAL A 24 0.78 -12.35 -0.06
CA VAL A 24 2.03 -11.61 -0.37
C VAL A 24 1.77 -10.54 -1.44
N LYS A 25 0.65 -10.68 -2.16
CA LYS A 25 0.24 -9.78 -3.24
C LYS A 25 -1.23 -9.42 -3.11
N LEU A 26 -1.56 -8.22 -3.57
CA LEU A 26 -2.90 -7.68 -3.62
C LEU A 26 -3.32 -7.52 -5.08
N SER A 27 -4.52 -7.99 -5.42
CA SER A 27 -5.21 -7.57 -6.64
C SER A 27 -6.07 -6.34 -6.35
N TYR A 28 -5.54 -5.15 -6.61
CA TYR A 28 -6.24 -3.89 -6.41
C TYR A 28 -6.92 -3.45 -7.70
N LYS A 29 -8.19 -3.10 -7.64
CA LYS A 29 -8.93 -2.55 -8.79
C LYS A 29 -9.62 -1.26 -8.38
N ASN A 30 -9.36 -0.18 -9.12
CA ASN A 30 -10.12 1.06 -9.02
C ASN A 30 -10.82 1.37 -10.36
N ASP A 31 -11.62 2.43 -10.39
CA ASP A 31 -12.33 2.90 -11.59
C ASP A 31 -11.44 3.17 -12.81
N GLN A 32 -10.14 3.41 -12.62
CA GLN A 32 -9.23 3.76 -13.71
C GLN A 32 -8.39 2.58 -14.19
N ARG A 33 -7.99 1.67 -13.29
CA ARG A 33 -7.07 0.56 -13.58
C ARG A 33 -7.26 -0.63 -12.63
N SER A 34 -6.95 -1.82 -13.15
CA SER A 34 -6.84 -3.06 -12.39
C SER A 34 -5.37 -3.46 -12.27
N PHE A 35 -4.97 -3.86 -11.08
CA PHE A 35 -3.60 -4.16 -10.70
C PHE A 35 -3.57 -5.48 -9.93
N PRO A 36 -3.41 -6.61 -10.63
CA PRO A 36 -3.57 -7.94 -10.04
C PRO A 36 -2.42 -8.36 -9.12
N ASP A 37 -1.23 -7.77 -9.26
CA ASP A 37 0.03 -8.24 -8.64
C ASP A 37 0.78 -7.11 -7.88
N LEU A 38 0.08 -6.32 -7.06
CA LEU A 38 0.75 -5.36 -6.19
C LEU A 38 1.47 -6.10 -5.05
N PRO A 39 2.80 -6.01 -4.93
CA PRO A 39 3.52 -6.64 -3.82
C PRO A 39 3.18 -5.94 -2.51
N ILE A 40 2.96 -6.73 -1.47
CA ILE A 40 2.79 -6.23 -0.10
C ILE A 40 4.15 -6.26 0.57
N GLU A 41 4.60 -5.10 1.03
CA GLU A 41 5.89 -4.90 1.68
C GLU A 41 5.67 -4.30 3.07
N ALA A 42 6.56 -4.64 4.02
CA ALA A 42 6.58 -3.99 5.33
C ALA A 42 7.40 -2.70 5.24
N TRP A 43 6.83 -1.60 5.71
CA TRP A 43 7.47 -0.30 5.75
C TRP A 43 7.52 0.21 7.19
N THR A 44 8.70 0.62 7.65
CA THR A 44 8.84 1.21 8.98
C THR A 44 8.75 2.73 8.88
N LEU A 45 7.74 3.32 9.52
CA LEU A 45 7.59 4.77 9.68
C LEU A 45 7.55 5.11 11.16
N ASP A 46 8.45 6.01 11.61
CA ASP A 46 8.52 6.48 13.00
C ASP A 46 8.55 5.33 14.04
N GLY A 47 9.18 4.20 13.70
CA GLY A 47 9.29 3.01 14.56
C GLY A 47 8.07 2.09 14.57
N LYS A 48 7.05 2.39 13.77
CA LYS A 48 5.90 1.49 13.54
C LYS A 48 6.06 0.78 12.20
N GLU A 49 5.85 -0.53 12.21
CA GLU A 49 5.75 -1.33 11.00
C GLU A 49 4.34 -1.21 10.42
N VAL A 50 4.24 -0.82 9.14
CA VAL A 50 3.01 -0.67 8.39
C VAL A 50 3.14 -1.49 7.11
N LEU A 51 2.12 -2.27 6.79
CA LEU A 51 2.10 -3.01 5.53
C LEU A 51 1.60 -2.11 4.41
N ILE A 52 2.38 -2.02 3.35
CA ILE A 52 2.08 -1.18 2.20
C ILE A 52 2.04 -2.00 0.92
N ALA A 53 1.26 -1.55 -0.04
CA ALA A 53 1.28 -2.04 -1.41
C ALA A 53 1.46 -0.84 -2.34
N ARG A 54 2.66 -0.69 -2.93
CA ARG A 54 3.01 0.48 -3.75
C ARG A 54 3.51 0.10 -5.13
N PHE A 55 3.41 1.04 -6.06
CA PHE A 55 4.07 0.94 -7.37
C PHE A 55 5.51 1.41 -7.25
N SER A 56 6.46 0.48 -7.08
CA SER A 56 7.87 0.81 -6.86
C SER A 56 8.49 1.74 -7.90
N ASP A 57 8.02 1.69 -9.16
CA ASP A 57 8.51 2.53 -10.25
C ASP A 57 7.83 3.92 -10.34
N LEU A 58 6.68 4.11 -9.70
CA LEU A 58 5.85 5.32 -9.84
C LEU A 58 5.58 6.04 -8.51
N VAL A 59 5.89 5.41 -7.39
CA VAL A 59 5.67 5.93 -6.04
C VAL A 59 7.01 5.98 -5.33
N THR A 60 7.49 7.20 -5.11
CA THR A 60 8.73 7.44 -4.39
C THR A 60 8.59 7.14 -2.90
N ALA A 61 9.70 6.88 -2.21
CA ALA A 61 9.70 6.69 -0.76
C ALA A 61 9.07 7.89 -0.02
N ARG A 62 9.30 9.12 -0.50
CA ARG A 62 8.70 10.33 0.07
C ARG A 62 7.18 10.35 -0.07
N GLU A 63 6.65 9.92 -1.21
CA GLU A 63 5.21 9.77 -1.40
C GLU A 63 4.65 8.63 -0.53
N THR A 64 5.41 7.56 -0.37
CA THR A 64 5.06 6.46 0.54
C THR A 64 4.91 6.94 1.98
N GLU A 65 5.89 7.66 2.51
CA GLU A 65 5.83 8.19 3.87
C GLU A 65 4.72 9.23 4.03
N ALA A 66 4.58 10.16 3.06
CA ALA A 66 3.52 11.16 3.08
C ALA A 66 2.12 10.53 3.02
N ALA A 67 1.97 9.44 2.26
CA ALA A 67 0.75 8.65 2.21
C ALA A 67 0.46 8.00 3.56
N ILE A 68 1.40 7.28 4.17
CA ILE A 68 1.21 6.64 5.48
C ILE A 68 0.85 7.69 6.56
N ARG A 69 1.51 8.86 6.56
CA ARG A 69 1.23 9.98 7.49
C ARG A 69 -0.16 10.60 7.33
N GLN A 70 -0.88 10.37 6.23
CA GLN A 70 -2.28 10.80 6.14
C GLN A 70 -3.22 9.93 6.98
N PHE A 71 -2.77 8.74 7.39
CA PHE A 71 -3.55 7.76 8.15
C PHE A 71 -3.12 7.62 9.61
N TYR A 72 -1.89 8.02 9.95
CA TYR A 72 -1.29 7.89 11.29
C TYR A 72 -0.69 9.20 11.77
#